data_AF-A0A349CXA7-F1
#
_entry.id   AF-A0A349CXA7-F1
#
_cell.length_a   1.000
_cell.length_b   1.000
_cell.length_c   1.000
_cell.angle_alpha   90.00
_cell.angle_beta   90.00
_cell.angle_gamma   90.00
#
_symmetry.space_group_name_H-M   'P 1'
#
loop_
_entity.id
_entity.type
_entity.pdbx_description
1 polymer ?
#
loop_
_entity_poly.entity_id
_entity_poly.type
_entity_poly.pdbx_seq_one_letter_code
_entity_poly.pdbx_strand_id
1 'polypeptide(L)' 'MGALDDGERVVVADAVAWRAWLVENHTTSTGAWLVRARPGSDATVVAYEDAIRQALCFGWIDGPTRSFDERL' A
#
# COMPACT_ATOMS: atom_id res chain seq x y z
N MET A 1 -4.93 19.22 5.15
CA MET A 1 -4.21 18.27 5.99
C MET A 1 -5.02 16.98 5.97
N GLY A 2 -4.87 16.22 4.89
CA GLY A 2 -5.51 14.92 4.73
C GLY A 2 -4.81 13.90 5.62
N ALA A 3 -5.55 12.92 6.13
CA ALA A 3 -5.03 11.85 6.99
C ALA A 3 -3.85 11.04 6.40
N LEU A 4 -3.55 11.26 5.12
CA LEU A 4 -2.52 10.57 4.35
C LEU A 4 -1.34 11.47 3.96
N ASP A 5 -1.31 12.75 4.37
CA ASP A 5 -0.21 13.66 4.03
C ASP A 5 1.14 13.18 4.62
N ASP A 6 1.10 12.50 5.78
CA ASP A 6 2.23 11.84 6.46
C ASP A 6 2.23 10.31 6.34
N GLY A 7 1.39 9.74 5.45
CA GLY A 7 1.29 8.28 5.28
C GLY A 7 2.62 7.65 4.86
N GLU A 8 2.98 6.51 5.47
CA GLU A 8 4.20 5.77 5.11
C GLU A 8 4.08 5.18 3.70
N ARG A 9 5.16 5.27 2.91
CA ARG A 9 5.22 4.62 1.59
C ARG A 9 5.64 3.17 1.77
N VAL A 10 4.77 2.26 1.35
CA VAL A 10 5.01 0.82 1.47
C VAL A 10 5.15 0.22 0.08
N VAL A 11 6.31 -0.37 -0.19
CA VAL A 11 6.60 -1.11 -1.42
C VAL A 11 6.79 -2.57 -1.03
N VAL A 12 5.87 -3.43 -1.46
CA VAL A 12 5.90 -4.86 -1.16
C VAL A 12 5.61 -5.68 -2.41
N ALA A 13 6.29 -6.81 -2.53
CA ALA A 13 6.26 -7.65 -3.73
C ALA A 13 4.96 -8.45 -3.89
N ASP A 14 4.30 -8.80 -2.78
CA ASP A 14 3.14 -9.68 -2.79
C ASP A 14 2.20 -9.43 -1.59
N ALA A 15 1.09 -10.17 -1.58
CA ALA A 15 0.06 -10.08 -0.56
C ALA A 15 0.55 -10.54 0.83
N VAL A 16 1.53 -11.43 0.90
CA VAL A 16 2.09 -11.96 2.15
C VAL A 16 2.92 -10.88 2.83
N ALA A 17 3.80 -10.23 2.08
CA ALA A 17 4.59 -9.10 2.55
C ALA A 17 3.70 -7.92 2.95
N TRP A 18 2.64 -7.64 2.19
CA TRP A 18 1.65 -6.62 2.56
C TRP A 18 0.94 -6.95 3.87
N ARG A 19 0.50 -8.20 4.04
CA ARG A 19 -0.14 -8.66 5.27
C ARG A 19 0.80 -8.56 6.47
N ALA A 20 2.07 -8.90 6.32
CA ALA A 20 3.06 -8.79 7.40
C ALA A 20 3.17 -7.33 7.88
N TRP A 21 3.32 -6.38 6.94
CA TRP A 21 3.36 -4.97 7.28
C TRP A 21 2.09 -4.50 7.99
N LEU A 22 0.90 -4.93 7.52
CA LEU A 22 -0.37 -4.61 8.17
C LEU A 22 -0.46 -5.16 9.59
N VAL A 23 -0.03 -6.40 9.85
CA VAL A 23 -0.03 -6.99 11.20
C VAL A 23 0.72 -6.08 12.19
N GLU A 24 1.85 -5.54 11.76
CA GLU A 24 2.72 -4.72 12.62
C GLU A 24 2.24 -3.25 12.73
N ASN A 25 1.63 -2.71 11.68
CA ASN A 25 1.43 -1.26 11.55
C ASN A 25 -0.04 -0.79 11.49
N HIS A 26 -1.02 -1.68 11.27
CA HIS A 26 -2.42 -1.27 11.02
C HIS A 26 -3.08 -0.51 12.20
N THR A 27 -2.60 -0.68 13.43
CA THR A 27 -3.14 -0.01 14.62
C THR A 27 -2.40 1.27 14.99
N THR A 28 -1.15 1.41 14.57
CA THR A 28 -0.26 2.52 14.94
C THR A 28 -0.18 3.58 13.85
N SER A 29 -0.32 3.15 12.59
CA SER A 29 -0.28 4.02 11.43
C SER A 29 -1.67 4.54 11.10
N THR A 30 -1.78 5.85 10.81
CA THR A 30 -3.06 6.49 10.42
C THR A 30 -3.41 6.29 8.95
N GLY A 31 -2.49 5.71 8.18
CA GLY A 31 -2.67 5.35 6.77
C GLY A 31 -1.33 5.12 6.08
N ALA A 32 -1.36 4.39 4.97
CA ALA A 32 -0.18 4.07 4.18
C ALA A 32 -0.42 4.22 2.68
N TRP A 33 0.62 4.66 1.98
CA TRP A 33 0.68 4.70 0.53
C TRP A 33 1.28 3.39 0.02
N LEU A 34 0.41 2.45 -0.34
CA LEU A 34 0.85 1.23 -1.01
C LEU A 34 1.22 1.54 -2.45
N VAL A 35 2.52 1.45 -2.76
CA VAL A 35 3.04 1.83 -4.06
C VAL A 35 2.89 0.68 -5.05
N ARG A 36 2.55 1.03 -6.29
CA ARG A 36 2.33 0.09 -7.38
C ARG A 36 3.24 0.42 -8.55
N ALA A 37 3.67 -0.61 -9.26
CA ALA A 37 4.40 -0.49 -10.50
C ALA A 37 3.49 0.13 -11.57
N ARG A 38 4.09 1.00 -12.40
CA ARG A 38 3.42 1.48 -13.61
C ARG A 38 3.35 0.36 -14.66
N PRO A 39 2.35 0.38 -15.55
CA PRO A 39 2.33 -0.52 -16.70
C PRO A 39 3.64 -0.41 -17.49
N GLY A 40 4.33 -1.53 -17.69
CA GLY A 40 5.64 -1.59 -18.36
C GLY A 40 6.87 -1.41 -17.46
N SER A 41 6.70 -1.39 -16.14
CA SER A 41 7.81 -1.53 -15.18
C SER A 41 8.05 -3.01 -14.84
N ASP A 42 9.32 -3.37 -14.66
CA ASP A 42 9.74 -4.71 -14.22
C ASP A 42 9.64 -4.88 -12.69
N ALA A 43 9.17 -3.85 -11.97
CA ALA A 43 9.01 -3.89 -10.53
C ALA A 43 7.92 -4.90 -10.12
N THR A 44 8.31 -5.90 -9.34
CA THR A 44 7.38 -6.84 -8.72
C THR A 44 6.73 -6.17 -7.52
N VAL A 45 5.43 -5.90 -7.63
CA VAL A 45 4.62 -5.31 -6.55
C VAL A 45 3.35 -6.13 -6.34
N VAL A 46 2.77 -6.03 -5.15
CA VAL A 46 1.49 -6.63 -4.82
C VAL A 46 0.39 -6.19 -5.79
N ALA A 47 -0.42 -7.15 -6.23
CA ALA A 47 -1.56 -6.89 -7.10
C ALA A 47 -2.63 -6.04 -6.40
N TYR A 48 -3.34 -5.20 -7.17
CA TYR A 48 -4.37 -4.30 -6.63
C TYR A 48 -5.37 -5.06 -5.77
N GLU A 49 -5.97 -6.10 -6.31
CA GLU A 49 -7.06 -6.81 -5.66
C GLU A 49 -6.60 -7.50 -4.38
N ASP A 50 -5.43 -8.12 -4.39
CA ASP A 50 -4.91 -8.79 -3.21
C ASP A 50 -4.53 -7.79 -2.11
N ALA A 51 -3.99 -6.63 -2.49
CA ALA A 51 -3.73 -5.56 -1.54
C ALA A 51 -5.00 -5.10 -0.82
N ILE A 52 -6.10 -4.89 -1.57
CA ILE A 52 -7.38 -4.47 -0.99
C ILE A 52 -7.95 -5.56 -0.10
N ARG A 53 -7.93 -6.82 -0.53
CA ARG A 53 -8.42 -7.96 0.28
C ARG A 53 -7.72 -8.03 1.63
N GLN A 54 -6.40 -7.89 1.65
CA GLN A 54 -5.66 -7.90 2.92
C GLN A 54 -5.98 -6.67 3.76
N ALA A 55 -6.04 -5.45 3.18
CA ALA A 55 -6.37 -4.23 3.92
C ALA A 55 -7.73 -4.34 4.62
N LEU A 56 -8.75 -4.89 3.94
CA LEU A 56 -10.08 -5.12 4.50
C LEU A 56 -10.07 -6.06 5.71
N CYS A 57 -9.17 -7.06 5.76
CA CYS A 57 -9.03 -7.94 6.92
C CYS A 57 -8.59 -7.20 8.20
N PHE A 58 -7.98 -6.03 8.06
CA PHE A 58 -7.54 -5.17 9.18
C PHE A 58 -8.43 -3.93 9.34
N GLY A 59 -9.58 -3.88 8.64
CA GLY A 59 -10.51 -2.75 8.69
C GLY A 59 -10.04 -1.50 7.94
N TRP A 60 -8.99 -1.62 7.11
CA TRP A 60 -8.52 -0.54 6.25
C TRP A 60 -9.27 -0.55 4.92
N ILE A 61 -9.46 0.63 4.33
CA ILE A 61 -10.12 0.83 3.03
C ILE A 61 -9.14 1.46 2.03
N ASP A 62 -9.45 1.35 0.74
CA ASP A 62 -8.70 2.08 -0.27
C ASP A 62 -8.98 3.58 -0.18
N GLY A 63 -7.93 4.37 -0.43
CA GLY A 63 -7.95 5.82 -0.39
C GLY A 63 -7.74 6.45 -1.75
N PRO A 64 -7.54 7.78 -1.79
CA PRO A 64 -7.20 8.48 -3.02
C PRO A 64 -5.94 7.89 -3.66
N THR A 65 -5.88 7.89 -4.99
CA THR A 65 -4.65 7.52 -5.72
C THR A 65 -3.75 8.74 -5.86
N ARG A 66 -2.46 8.58 -5.55
CA ARG A 66 -1.43 9.61 -5.75
C ARG A 66 -0.31 9.06 -6.61
N SER A 67 0.09 9.81 -7.63
CA SER A 67 1.27 9.50 -8.43
C SER A 67 2.52 9.96 -7.69
N PHE A 68 3.48 9.06 -7.53
CA PHE A 68 4.83 9.39 -7.09
C PHE A 68 5.74 9.46 -8.31
N ASP A 69 6.54 10.52 -8.41
CA ASP A 69 7.40 10.79 -9.58
C ASP A 69 8.58 9.80 -9.69
N GLU A 70 8.88 9.11 -8.60
CA GLU A 70 9.95 8.12 -8.52
C GLU A 70 9.65 6.93 -9.45
N ARG A 71 10.52 6.73 -10.44
CA ARG A 71 10.47 5.58 -11.34
C ARG A 71 10.75 4.32 -10.52
N LEU A 72 9.69 3.58 -10.17
CA LEU A 72 9.76 2.16 -9.84
C LEU A 72 9.74 1.33 -11.12
#